data_AF-A0A3B4AU82-F1
#
_entry.id   AF-A0A3B4AU82-F1
#
_cell.length_a   1.000
_cell.length_b   1.000
_cell.length_c   1.000
_cell.angle_alpha   90.00
_cell.angle_beta   90.00
_cell.angle_gamma   90.00
#
_symmetry.space_group_name_H-M   'P 1'
#
loop_
_entity.id
_entity.type
_entity.pdbx_description
1 polymer ?
#
loop_
_entity_poly.entity_id
_entity_poly.type
_entity_poly.pdbx_seq_one_letter_code
_entity_poly.pdbx_strand_id
1 'polypeptide(L)'
;DKLHISGVTRDSTRTDSQSWDIGDSTQTLMDCSNMDNAESWSSSVDHKFYRKQDKKCVKRQDVIYELMQTEIHHLQTLHVMAEVFRRGVKEEVQLDADAVERLFPCLDQLLLFHHGFFSAMKERRQNSQSQGQNNYLIQRIGDVLLQQFSDENGKRMTHLYGEFCSHHMEAVRFFKELQLNNKKFQNFIKVKYSRNNYLVRRREIPECILLVTQRITKYPVLLERILQYTQSRFYAALCWMNFYINSSAFITVSLFFSWHRGA
;
A
#
# COMPACT_ATOMS: atom_id res chain seq x y z
N ASP A 1 -48.67 18.85 26.85
CA ASP A 1 -47.65 18.33 25.92
C ASP A 1 -46.26 18.75 26.34
N LYS A 2 -45.43 17.75 26.64
CA LYS A 2 -44.04 17.88 27.08
C LYS A 2 -43.16 18.24 25.89
N LEU A 3 -42.18 19.13 26.06
CA LEU A 3 -40.85 19.00 25.47
C LEU A 3 -39.86 19.87 26.25
N HIS A 4 -39.00 19.18 26.99
CA HIS A 4 -37.88 19.70 27.76
C HIS A 4 -36.66 19.62 26.85
N ILE A 5 -36.05 20.75 26.47
CA ILE A 5 -34.76 20.79 25.76
C ILE A 5 -33.72 21.28 26.76
N SER A 6 -33.06 20.34 27.42
CA SER A 6 -31.78 20.58 28.10
C SER A 6 -30.66 20.21 27.13
N GLY A 7 -29.83 21.20 26.78
CA GLY A 7 -28.67 21.03 25.93
C GLY A 7 -27.65 20.08 26.56
N VAL A 8 -27.30 19.04 25.81
CA VAL A 8 -26.12 18.21 26.06
C VAL A 8 -25.07 18.65 25.07
N THR A 9 -24.03 19.32 25.57
CA THR A 9 -22.76 19.54 24.87
C THR A 9 -22.13 18.19 24.55
N ARG A 10 -22.13 17.81 23.27
CA ARG A 10 -21.34 16.68 22.77
C ARG A 10 -19.93 17.14 22.47
N ASP A 11 -19.06 16.85 23.41
CA ASP A 11 -17.62 16.83 23.23
C ASP A 11 -17.27 15.85 22.09
N SER A 12 -16.63 16.35 21.04
CA SER A 12 -16.27 15.61 19.83
C SER A 12 -14.76 15.54 19.70
N THR A 13 -14.13 14.71 20.54
CA THR A 13 -12.80 14.17 20.28
C THR A 13 -12.79 12.68 20.54
N ARG A 14 -13.13 11.91 19.50
CA ARG A 14 -12.83 10.48 19.41
C ARG A 14 -12.22 10.24 18.04
N THR A 15 -10.91 10.39 17.95
CA THR A 15 -10.13 9.71 16.91
C THR A 15 -10.31 8.22 17.15
N ASP A 16 -11.21 7.58 16.41
CA ASP A 16 -11.28 6.13 16.37
C ASP A 16 -9.97 5.63 15.74
N SER A 17 -9.05 5.20 16.59
CA SER A 17 -7.91 4.38 16.20
C SER A 17 -8.43 3.03 15.75
N GLN A 18 -8.90 2.93 14.50
CA GLN A 18 -9.19 1.66 13.84
C GLN A 18 -7.90 0.85 13.80
N SER A 19 -7.82 -0.17 14.66
CA SER A 19 -6.75 -1.16 14.68
C SER A 19 -7.00 -2.18 13.59
N TRP A 20 -5.99 -2.48 12.78
CA TRP A 20 -6.04 -3.59 11.83
C TRP A 20 -6.24 -4.91 12.58
N ASP A 21 -7.26 -5.68 12.23
CA ASP A 21 -7.59 -6.93 12.92
C ASP A 21 -7.45 -8.19 12.04
N ILE A 22 -7.73 -9.35 12.63
CA ILE A 22 -7.63 -10.65 11.95
C ILE A 22 -8.62 -10.73 10.77
N GLY A 23 -9.78 -10.08 10.87
CA GLY A 23 -10.78 -10.01 9.81
C GLY A 23 -10.24 -9.22 8.61
N ASP A 24 -9.66 -8.05 8.86
CA ASP A 24 -9.01 -7.22 7.84
C ASP A 24 -7.85 -7.97 7.16
N SER A 25 -7.03 -8.66 7.97
CA SER A 25 -5.94 -9.51 7.50
C SER A 25 -6.44 -10.63 6.56
N THR A 26 -7.53 -11.30 6.94
CA THR A 26 -8.12 -12.39 6.15
C THR A 26 -8.73 -11.86 4.85
N GLN A 27 -9.45 -10.74 4.91
CA GLN A 27 -10.04 -10.10 3.74
C GLN A 27 -8.96 -9.66 2.75
N THR A 28 -7.87 -9.07 3.24
CA THR A 28 -6.73 -8.66 2.41
C THR A 28 -6.07 -9.85 1.71
N LEU A 29 -5.88 -10.96 2.42
CA LEU A 29 -5.34 -12.19 1.84
C LEU A 29 -6.26 -12.74 0.75
N MET A 30 -7.57 -12.78 0.99
CA MET A 30 -8.56 -13.20 0.00
C MET A 30 -8.52 -12.26 -1.22
N ASP A 31 -8.42 -10.96 -0.99
CA ASP A 31 -8.32 -9.94 -2.02
C ASP A 31 -7.05 -10.07 -2.86
N CYS A 32 -5.92 -10.37 -2.20
CA CYS A 32 -4.65 -10.67 -2.84
C CYS A 32 -4.70 -11.96 -3.67
N SER A 33 -5.40 -13.00 -3.19
CA SER A 33 -5.55 -14.27 -3.91
C SER A 33 -6.56 -14.22 -5.05
N ASN A 34 -7.51 -13.30 -5.01
CA ASN A 34 -8.60 -13.18 -5.99
C ASN A 34 -8.24 -12.33 -7.22
N MET A 35 -7.09 -11.67 -7.24
CA MET A 35 -6.57 -11.13 -8.51
C MET A 35 -5.89 -12.22 -9.32
N ASP A 36 -6.16 -12.23 -10.62
CA ASP A 36 -5.57 -13.18 -11.56
C ASP A 36 -4.04 -13.16 -11.45
N ASN A 37 -3.43 -14.34 -11.42
CA ASN A 37 -1.97 -14.51 -11.55
C ASN A 37 -1.47 -14.16 -12.97
N ALA A 38 -2.31 -13.53 -13.79
CA ALA A 38 -1.98 -13.08 -15.12
C ALA A 38 -0.94 -11.95 -15.08
N GLU A 39 0.03 -12.01 -16.00
CA GLU A 39 1.12 -11.04 -16.10
C GLU A 39 0.67 -9.67 -16.60
N SER A 40 -0.48 -9.58 -17.26
CA SER A 40 -1.02 -8.34 -17.83
C SER A 40 -2.54 -8.35 -17.89
N TRP A 41 -3.14 -7.18 -18.12
CA TRP A 41 -4.59 -7.10 -18.38
C TRP A 41 -4.95 -7.94 -19.60
N SER A 42 -4.14 -7.86 -20.64
CA SER A 42 -4.32 -8.60 -21.90
C SER A 42 -4.36 -10.12 -21.72
N SER A 43 -3.66 -10.64 -20.72
CA SER A 43 -3.67 -12.07 -20.34
C SER A 43 -4.80 -12.43 -19.37
N SER A 44 -5.44 -11.44 -18.74
CA SER A 44 -6.54 -11.63 -17.78
C SER A 44 -7.94 -11.66 -18.40
N VAL A 45 -8.05 -11.26 -19.67
CA VAL A 45 -9.32 -11.19 -20.42
C VAL A 45 -9.31 -12.13 -21.62
N ASP A 46 -10.49 -12.46 -22.16
CA ASP A 46 -10.60 -13.34 -23.31
C ASP A 46 -9.89 -12.76 -24.53
N HIS A 47 -9.15 -13.61 -25.23
CA HIS A 47 -8.43 -13.22 -26.44
C HIS A 47 -9.35 -12.64 -27.54
N LYS A 48 -10.60 -13.11 -27.65
CA LYS A 48 -11.60 -12.54 -28.58
C LYS A 48 -12.05 -11.14 -28.17
N PHE A 49 -12.10 -10.84 -26.87
CA PHE A 49 -12.44 -9.53 -26.34
C PHE A 49 -11.28 -8.54 -26.50
N TYR A 50 -10.08 -8.99 -26.15
CA TYR A 50 -8.82 -8.27 -26.34
C TYR A 50 -8.65 -7.76 -27.78
N ARG A 51 -8.84 -8.64 -28.78
CA ARG A 51 -8.67 -8.28 -30.21
C ARG A 51 -9.61 -7.19 -30.73
N LYS A 52 -10.70 -6.89 -30.01
CA LYS A 52 -11.64 -5.82 -30.37
C LYS A 52 -11.20 -4.45 -29.85
N GLN A 53 -10.23 -4.39 -28.95
CA GLN A 53 -9.76 -3.13 -28.37
C GLN A 53 -8.68 -2.50 -29.25
N ASP A 54 -8.65 -1.18 -29.29
CA ASP A 54 -7.55 -0.46 -29.93
C ASP A 54 -6.26 -0.51 -29.08
N LYS A 55 -5.11 -0.33 -29.74
CA LYS A 55 -3.79 -0.43 -29.10
C LYS A 55 -3.60 0.55 -27.94
N LYS A 56 -4.21 1.75 -27.99
CA LYS A 56 -4.08 2.77 -26.94
C LYS A 56 -4.90 2.36 -25.71
N CYS A 57 -6.10 1.84 -25.93
CA CYS A 57 -6.96 1.28 -24.90
C CYS A 57 -6.29 0.10 -24.18
N VAL A 58 -5.74 -0.88 -24.91
CA VAL A 58 -4.99 -2.01 -24.35
C VAL A 58 -3.88 -1.53 -23.42
N LYS A 59 -3.01 -0.63 -23.90
CA LYS A 59 -1.92 -0.08 -23.09
C LYS A 59 -2.41 0.63 -21.83
N ARG A 60 -3.53 1.35 -21.92
CA ARG A 60 -4.14 1.99 -20.74
C ARG A 60 -4.59 0.96 -19.71
N GLN A 61 -5.26 -0.11 -20.15
CA GLN A 61 -5.70 -1.18 -19.26
C GLN A 61 -4.53 -1.93 -18.64
N ASP A 62 -3.46 -2.21 -19.39
CA ASP A 62 -2.26 -2.84 -18.85
C ASP A 62 -1.61 -1.99 -17.73
N VAL A 63 -1.55 -0.66 -17.89
CA VAL A 63 -0.99 0.22 -16.84
C VAL A 63 -1.91 0.29 -15.61
N ILE A 64 -3.24 0.32 -15.80
CA ILE A 64 -4.19 0.26 -14.66
C ILE A 64 -4.05 -1.08 -13.93
N TYR A 65 -3.93 -2.18 -14.67
CA TYR A 65 -3.71 -3.50 -14.10
C TYR A 65 -2.38 -3.59 -13.35
N GLU A 66 -1.30 -3.02 -13.89
CA GLU A 66 -0.01 -2.91 -13.21
C GLU A 66 -0.11 -2.12 -11.90
N LEU A 67 -0.87 -1.01 -11.87
CA LEU A 67 -1.13 -0.26 -10.65
C LEU A 67 -1.84 -1.14 -9.60
N MET A 68 -2.89 -1.86 -9.97
CA MET A 68 -3.63 -2.76 -9.07
C MET A 68 -2.75 -3.91 -8.58
N GLN A 69 -2.00 -4.56 -9.48
CA GLN A 69 -1.15 -5.69 -9.13
C GLN A 69 0.01 -5.26 -8.23
N THR A 70 0.65 -4.13 -8.51
CA THR A 70 1.72 -3.62 -7.65
C THR A 70 1.19 -3.11 -6.31
N GLU A 71 -0.08 -2.70 -6.22
CA GLU A 71 -0.73 -2.38 -4.94
C GLU A 71 -0.96 -3.64 -4.11
N ILE A 72 -1.41 -4.74 -4.72
CA ILE A 72 -1.48 -6.04 -4.05
C ILE A 72 -0.11 -6.46 -3.52
N HIS A 73 0.95 -6.34 -4.33
CA HIS A 73 2.30 -6.69 -3.88
C HIS A 73 2.75 -5.84 -2.69
N HIS A 74 2.35 -4.57 -2.64
CA HIS A 74 2.58 -3.71 -1.50
C HIS A 74 1.80 -4.16 -0.26
N LEU A 75 0.51 -4.47 -0.40
CA LEU A 75 -0.32 -5.04 0.67
C LEU A 75 0.22 -6.36 1.20
N GLN A 76 0.69 -7.26 0.32
CA GLN A 76 1.35 -8.51 0.72
C GLN A 76 2.62 -8.23 1.53
N THR A 77 3.38 -7.21 1.17
CA THR A 77 4.59 -6.81 1.91
C THR A 77 4.22 -6.30 3.31
N LEU A 78 3.25 -5.39 3.40
CA LEU A 78 2.75 -4.88 4.69
C LEU A 78 2.15 -6.00 5.55
N HIS A 79 1.42 -6.93 4.93
CA HIS A 79 0.82 -8.06 5.64
C HIS A 79 1.87 -9.02 6.18
N VAL A 80 2.94 -9.33 5.42
CA VAL A 80 4.08 -10.10 5.95
C VAL A 80 4.74 -9.37 7.12
N MET A 81 4.90 -8.04 7.02
CA MET A 81 5.43 -7.24 8.14
C MET A 81 4.55 -7.36 9.38
N ALA A 82 3.21 -7.34 9.25
CA ALA A 82 2.30 -7.41 10.38
C ALA A 82 2.18 -8.83 10.95
N GLU A 83 1.84 -9.81 10.11
CA GLU A 83 1.44 -11.15 10.56
C GLU A 83 2.59 -12.13 10.75
N VAL A 84 3.74 -11.87 10.13
CA VAL A 84 4.92 -12.73 10.27
C VAL A 84 5.94 -12.07 11.18
N PHE A 85 6.34 -10.84 10.86
CA PHE A 85 7.42 -10.19 11.61
C PHE A 85 6.94 -9.58 12.92
N ARG A 86 6.00 -8.63 12.88
CA ARG A 86 5.50 -7.93 14.08
C ARG A 86 4.90 -8.91 15.09
N ARG A 87 4.00 -9.80 14.63
CA ARG A 87 3.43 -10.85 15.49
C ARG A 87 4.50 -11.78 16.06
N GLY A 88 5.44 -12.23 15.23
CA GLY A 88 6.53 -13.11 15.67
C GLY A 88 7.46 -12.47 16.70
N VAL A 89 7.82 -11.19 16.54
CA VAL A 89 8.65 -10.50 17.54
C VAL A 89 7.89 -10.23 18.84
N LYS A 90 6.57 -10.07 18.78
CA LYS A 90 5.72 -9.90 19.96
C LYS A 90 5.49 -11.21 20.71
N GLU A 91 5.19 -12.29 20.00
CA GLU A 91 4.77 -13.56 20.62
C GLU A 91 5.94 -14.52 20.88
N GLU A 92 6.85 -14.69 19.90
CA GLU A 92 7.97 -15.64 19.98
C GLU A 92 9.20 -15.01 20.65
N VAL A 93 9.53 -13.77 20.28
CA VAL A 93 10.68 -13.05 20.86
C VAL A 93 10.32 -12.34 22.16
N GLN A 94 9.04 -11.99 22.33
CA GLN A 94 8.49 -11.27 23.50
C GLN A 94 9.11 -9.89 23.69
N LEU A 95 9.28 -9.14 22.59
CA LEU A 95 9.62 -7.73 22.68
C LEU A 95 8.45 -6.94 23.29
N ASP A 96 8.78 -5.91 24.07
CA ASP A 96 7.79 -4.97 24.59
C ASP A 96 7.16 -4.12 23.47
N ALA A 97 6.05 -3.45 23.80
CA ALA A 97 5.28 -2.69 22.83
C ALA A 97 6.09 -1.55 22.19
N ASP A 98 6.95 -0.87 22.95
CA ASP A 98 7.76 0.23 22.46
C ASP A 98 8.81 -0.26 21.46
N ALA A 99 9.47 -1.39 21.73
CA ALA A 99 10.41 -2.02 20.81
C ALA A 99 9.72 -2.50 19.52
N VAL A 100 8.48 -2.99 19.61
CA VAL A 100 7.70 -3.39 18.44
C VAL A 100 7.32 -2.19 17.59
N GLU A 101 6.84 -1.10 18.20
CA GLU A 101 6.48 0.13 17.47
C GLU A 101 7.71 0.78 16.81
N ARG A 102 8.87 0.74 17.47
CA ARG A 102 10.14 1.21 16.90
C ARG A 102 10.58 0.45 15.64
N LEU A 103 10.20 -0.82 15.50
CA LEU A 103 10.49 -1.60 14.28
C LEU A 103 9.44 -1.41 13.18
N PHE A 104 8.18 -1.20 13.55
CA PHE A 104 7.04 -1.20 12.63
C PHE A 104 6.12 0.01 12.83
N PRO A 105 6.65 1.25 12.75
CA PRO A 105 5.85 2.44 12.99
C PRO A 105 4.72 2.54 11.98
N CYS A 106 3.55 2.97 12.41
CA CYS A 106 2.39 3.26 11.54
C CYS A 106 1.89 2.08 10.66
N LEU A 107 2.26 0.84 10.97
CA LEU A 107 2.02 -0.30 10.08
C LEU A 107 0.53 -0.58 9.84
N ASP A 108 -0.29 -0.51 10.90
CA ASP A 108 -1.73 -0.77 10.79
C ASP A 108 -2.43 0.32 9.98
N GLN A 109 -2.03 1.58 10.18
CA GLN A 109 -2.61 2.70 9.46
C GLN A 109 -2.22 2.65 7.97
N LEU A 110 -0.99 2.23 7.64
CA LEU A 110 -0.57 1.99 6.25
C LEU A 110 -1.35 0.83 5.62
N LEU A 111 -1.52 -0.29 6.33
CA LEU A 111 -2.33 -1.42 5.87
C LEU A 111 -3.76 -0.98 5.53
N LEU A 112 -4.43 -0.31 6.46
CA LEU A 112 -5.78 0.20 6.28
C LEU A 112 -5.87 1.18 5.10
N PHE A 113 -4.90 2.09 4.99
CA PHE A 113 -4.87 3.10 3.94
C PHE A 113 -4.71 2.48 2.54
N HIS A 114 -3.76 1.55 2.37
CA HIS A 114 -3.54 0.87 1.10
C HIS A 114 -4.64 -0.14 0.77
N HIS A 115 -5.25 -0.77 1.79
CA HIS A 115 -6.37 -1.67 1.59
C HIS A 115 -7.58 -0.91 1.05
N GLY A 116 -7.92 0.23 1.64
CA GLY A 116 -9.00 1.09 1.14
C GLY A 116 -8.80 1.51 -0.33
N PHE A 117 -7.57 1.87 -0.70
CA PHE A 117 -7.25 2.20 -2.10
C PHE A 117 -7.44 1.00 -3.04
N PHE A 118 -6.93 -0.16 -2.64
CA PHE A 118 -7.08 -1.39 -3.41
C PHE A 118 -8.54 -1.80 -3.56
N SER A 119 -9.33 -1.76 -2.48
CA SER A 119 -10.76 -2.08 -2.49
C SER A 119 -11.52 -1.18 -3.47
N ALA A 120 -11.22 0.13 -3.51
CA ALA A 120 -11.85 1.05 -4.47
C ALA A 120 -11.50 0.71 -5.93
N MET A 121 -10.25 0.32 -6.21
CA MET A 121 -9.86 -0.15 -7.54
C MET A 121 -10.51 -1.49 -7.92
N LYS A 122 -10.63 -2.41 -6.95
CA LYS A 122 -11.28 -3.71 -7.13
C LYS A 122 -12.77 -3.54 -7.41
N GLU A 123 -13.47 -2.69 -6.67
CA GLU A 123 -14.87 -2.34 -6.91
C GLU A 123 -15.03 -1.71 -8.31
N ARG A 124 -14.13 -0.81 -8.71
CA ARG A 124 -14.14 -0.24 -10.07
C ARG A 124 -14.01 -1.32 -11.15
N ARG A 125 -13.12 -2.30 -10.95
CA ARG A 125 -12.97 -3.45 -11.86
C ARG A 125 -14.26 -4.26 -11.93
N GLN A 126 -14.85 -4.62 -10.80
CA GLN A 126 -16.10 -5.39 -10.72
C GLN A 126 -17.25 -4.68 -11.43
N ASN A 127 -17.43 -3.37 -11.19
CA ASN A 127 -18.44 -2.55 -11.85
C ASN A 127 -18.19 -2.37 -13.36
N SER A 128 -17.00 -2.71 -13.84
CA SER A 128 -16.61 -2.67 -15.26
C SER A 128 -16.68 -4.05 -15.94
N GLN A 129 -17.07 -5.11 -15.21
CA GLN A 129 -17.20 -6.45 -15.77
C GLN A 129 -18.45 -6.59 -16.63
N SER A 130 -18.31 -7.31 -17.74
CA SER A 130 -19.43 -7.72 -18.59
C SER A 130 -20.10 -8.94 -17.96
N GLN A 131 -21.44 -9.00 -17.92
CA GLN A 131 -22.13 -10.10 -17.25
C GLN A 131 -21.69 -11.48 -17.77
N GLY A 132 -21.26 -12.35 -16.84
CA GLY A 132 -20.97 -13.76 -17.10
C GLY A 132 -19.61 -14.09 -17.72
N GLN A 133 -18.67 -13.13 -17.83
CA GLN A 133 -17.32 -13.37 -18.36
C GLN A 133 -16.26 -12.67 -17.48
N ASN A 134 -15.01 -13.14 -17.51
CA ASN A 134 -13.86 -12.45 -16.90
C ASN A 134 -13.45 -11.16 -17.64
N ASN A 135 -14.20 -10.74 -18.65
CA ASN A 135 -13.94 -9.56 -19.45
C ASN A 135 -14.40 -8.28 -18.76
N TYR A 136 -13.51 -7.30 -18.63
CA TYR A 136 -13.80 -5.99 -18.08
C TYR A 136 -13.02 -4.92 -18.81
N LEU A 137 -13.55 -3.69 -18.82
CA LEU A 137 -12.86 -2.54 -19.39
C LEU A 137 -13.06 -1.31 -18.51
N ILE A 138 -12.04 -0.91 -17.77
CA ILE A 138 -12.12 0.23 -16.84
C ILE A 138 -12.09 1.51 -17.67
N GLN A 139 -13.26 2.10 -17.93
CA GLN A 139 -13.36 3.34 -18.72
C GLN A 139 -12.90 4.56 -17.93
N ARG A 140 -13.31 4.65 -16.66
CA ARG A 140 -12.97 5.74 -15.75
C ARG A 140 -12.18 5.18 -14.57
N ILE A 141 -11.06 5.80 -14.23
CA ILE A 141 -10.28 5.49 -13.01
C ILE A 141 -9.85 6.76 -12.26
N GLY A 142 -9.86 7.92 -12.95
CA GLY A 142 -9.33 9.16 -12.42
C GLY A 142 -9.99 9.65 -11.13
N ASP A 143 -11.26 9.35 -10.91
CA ASP A 143 -11.98 9.67 -9.67
C ASP A 143 -11.47 8.86 -8.47
N VAL A 144 -11.16 7.56 -8.64
CA VAL A 144 -10.54 6.74 -7.59
C VAL A 144 -9.15 7.29 -7.25
N LEU A 145 -8.38 7.67 -8.28
CA LEU A 145 -7.04 8.24 -8.10
C LEU A 145 -7.09 9.63 -7.45
N LEU A 146 -8.02 10.48 -7.85
CA LEU A 146 -8.22 11.80 -7.24
C LEU A 146 -8.60 11.66 -5.77
N GLN A 147 -9.56 10.78 -5.45
CA GLN A 147 -9.94 10.51 -4.06
C GLN A 147 -8.76 10.00 -3.23
N GLN A 148 -7.88 9.16 -3.78
CA GLN A 148 -6.75 8.62 -3.06
C GLN A 148 -5.63 9.64 -2.80
N PHE A 149 -5.33 10.49 -3.78
CA PHE A 149 -4.12 11.32 -3.76
C PHE A 149 -4.39 12.81 -3.54
N SER A 150 -5.64 13.22 -3.33
CA SER A 150 -6.03 14.62 -3.10
C SER A 150 -6.65 14.80 -1.71
N ASP A 151 -6.86 16.06 -1.34
CA ASP A 151 -7.57 16.48 -0.13
C ASP A 151 -7.06 15.77 1.14
N GLU A 152 -7.96 15.16 1.92
CA GLU A 152 -7.64 14.52 3.19
C GLU A 152 -6.81 13.24 3.03
N ASN A 153 -7.04 12.45 1.98
CA ASN A 153 -6.23 11.25 1.74
C ASN A 153 -4.82 11.59 1.27
N GLY A 154 -4.65 12.67 0.49
CA GLY A 154 -3.33 13.19 0.14
C GLY A 154 -2.54 13.62 1.38
N LYS A 155 -3.15 14.39 2.27
CA LYS A 155 -2.54 14.78 3.57
C LYS A 155 -2.22 13.57 4.44
N ARG A 156 -3.15 12.61 4.52
CA ARG A 156 -2.96 11.36 5.28
C ARG A 156 -1.81 10.53 4.73
N MET A 157 -1.68 10.41 3.41
CA MET A 157 -0.55 9.73 2.78
C MET A 157 0.77 10.41 3.16
N THR A 158 0.85 11.74 3.06
CA THR A 158 2.05 12.51 3.46
C THR A 158 2.40 12.29 4.93
N HIS A 159 1.41 12.30 5.83
CA HIS A 159 1.64 12.08 7.25
C HIS A 159 2.13 10.65 7.54
N LEU A 160 1.42 9.62 7.04
CA LEU A 160 1.79 8.22 7.27
C LEU A 160 3.17 7.88 6.75
N TYR A 161 3.49 8.32 5.52
CA TYR A 161 4.81 8.10 4.95
C TYR A 161 5.86 9.00 5.60
N GLY A 162 5.52 10.19 6.08
CA GLY A 162 6.41 11.06 6.84
C GLY A 162 6.87 10.39 8.14
N GLU A 163 5.94 9.85 8.92
CA GLU A 163 6.23 9.13 10.15
C GLU A 163 6.95 7.80 9.89
N PHE A 164 6.51 7.01 8.91
CA PHE A 164 7.18 5.75 8.59
C PHE A 164 8.63 5.97 8.12
N CYS A 165 8.86 6.96 7.25
CA CYS A 165 10.17 7.22 6.67
C CYS A 165 11.13 7.93 7.65
N SER A 166 10.62 8.76 8.57
CA SER A 166 11.46 9.44 9.58
C SER A 166 12.11 8.42 10.53
N HIS A 167 11.41 7.32 10.84
CA HIS A 167 11.90 6.24 11.70
C HIS A 167 12.67 5.15 10.94
N HIS A 168 12.75 5.20 9.60
CA HIS A 168 13.38 4.17 8.77
C HIS A 168 14.81 3.80 9.24
N MET A 169 15.66 4.81 9.43
CA MET A 169 17.04 4.59 9.84
C MET A 169 17.15 3.99 11.24
N GLU A 170 16.28 4.42 12.16
CA GLU A 170 16.26 3.90 13.52
C GLU A 170 15.79 2.44 13.52
N ALA A 171 14.70 2.11 12.82
CA ALA A 171 14.17 0.76 12.73
C ALA A 171 15.22 -0.22 12.18
N VAL A 172 15.94 0.17 11.12
CA VAL A 172 17.02 -0.65 10.54
C VAL A 172 18.21 -0.80 11.50
N ARG A 173 18.59 0.26 12.23
CA ARG A 173 19.66 0.19 13.24
C ARG A 173 19.25 -0.73 14.39
N PHE A 174 18.05 -0.55 14.93
CA PHE A 174 17.53 -1.33 16.04
C PHE A 174 17.37 -2.81 15.66
N PHE A 175 16.93 -3.11 14.43
CA PHE A 175 16.94 -4.46 13.90
C PHE A 175 18.35 -5.11 13.96
N LYS A 176 19.39 -4.39 13.53
CA LYS A 176 20.78 -4.89 13.59
C LYS A 176 21.26 -5.08 15.03
N GLU A 177 20.90 -4.18 15.94
CA GLU A 177 21.21 -4.32 17.37
C GLU A 177 20.56 -5.57 17.97
N LEU A 178 19.29 -5.85 17.63
CA LEU A 178 18.60 -7.07 18.04
C LEU A 178 19.26 -8.33 17.47
N GLN A 179 19.69 -8.30 16.21
CA GLN A 179 20.44 -9.40 15.60
C GLN A 179 21.75 -9.68 16.32
N LEU A 180 22.43 -8.68 16.88
CA LEU A 180 23.70 -8.86 17.59
C LEU A 180 23.49 -9.29 19.05
N ASN A 181 22.53 -8.67 19.74
CA ASN A 181 22.45 -8.73 21.20
C ASN A 181 21.33 -9.62 21.73
N ASN A 182 20.35 -10.02 20.92
CA ASN A 182 19.18 -10.79 21.38
C ASN A 182 19.16 -12.21 20.78
N LYS A 183 19.49 -13.22 21.59
CA LYS A 183 19.52 -14.63 21.15
C LYS A 183 18.15 -15.16 20.70
N LYS A 184 17.05 -14.74 21.34
CA LYS A 184 15.69 -15.14 20.90
C LYS A 184 15.40 -14.59 19.52
N PHE A 185 15.73 -13.32 19.29
CA PHE A 185 15.57 -12.66 17.99
C PHE A 185 16.44 -13.31 16.91
N GLN A 186 17.71 -13.62 17.22
CA GLN A 186 18.58 -14.35 16.30
C GLN A 186 17.99 -15.70 15.86
N ASN A 187 17.45 -16.47 16.81
CA ASN A 187 16.83 -17.76 16.51
C ASN A 187 15.55 -17.58 15.69
N PHE A 188 14.70 -16.62 16.06
CA PHE A 188 13.51 -16.26 15.30
C PHE A 188 13.85 -15.94 13.85
N ILE A 189 14.80 -15.02 13.62
CA ILE A 189 15.25 -14.61 12.30
C ILE A 189 15.84 -15.78 11.51
N LYS A 190 16.70 -16.62 12.12
CA LYS A 190 17.25 -17.82 11.47
C LYS A 190 16.15 -18.78 11.02
N VAL A 191 15.11 -18.98 11.83
CA VAL A 191 13.96 -19.84 11.49
C VAL A 191 13.12 -19.21 10.38
N LYS A 192 12.77 -17.92 10.48
CA LYS A 192 11.92 -17.25 9.49
C LYS A 192 12.61 -17.06 8.13
N TYR A 193 13.93 -16.84 8.11
CA TYR A 193 14.72 -16.66 6.87
C TYR A 193 15.35 -17.96 6.36
N SER A 194 15.10 -19.09 7.03
CA SER A 194 15.50 -20.39 6.52
C SER A 194 14.89 -20.62 5.14
N ARG A 195 15.66 -21.21 4.22
CA ARG A 195 15.28 -21.44 2.81
C ARG A 195 13.99 -22.24 2.63
N ASN A 196 13.50 -22.91 3.67
CA ASN A 196 12.27 -23.71 3.65
C ASN A 196 11.00 -22.90 3.96
N ASN A 197 11.09 -21.63 4.36
CA ASN A 197 9.90 -20.81 4.65
C ASN A 197 9.49 -19.98 3.43
N TYR A 198 8.55 -20.50 2.63
CA TYR A 198 8.05 -19.85 1.41
C TYR A 198 7.20 -18.59 1.66
N LEU A 199 6.71 -18.37 2.88
CA LEU A 199 5.84 -17.23 3.23
C LEU A 199 6.60 -15.91 3.21
N VAL A 200 7.87 -15.96 3.60
CA VAL A 200 8.79 -14.83 3.46
C VAL A 200 9.50 -15.07 2.13
N ARG A 201 9.17 -14.31 1.08
CA ARG A 201 9.81 -14.39 -0.25
C ARG A 201 11.30 -13.96 -0.21
N ARG A 202 12.10 -14.49 0.72
CA ARG A 202 13.48 -14.12 1.06
C ARG A 202 13.68 -12.64 1.43
N ARG A 203 12.63 -11.94 1.87
CA ARG A 203 12.72 -10.52 2.27
C ARG A 203 12.96 -10.44 3.78
N GLU A 204 14.01 -9.77 4.22
CA GLU A 204 14.20 -9.48 5.64
C GLU A 204 13.41 -8.22 6.02
N ILE A 205 13.36 -7.91 7.32
CA ILE A 205 12.66 -6.73 7.83
C ILE A 205 13.19 -5.45 7.15
N PRO A 206 14.51 -5.20 7.04
CA PRO A 206 15.04 -4.04 6.34
C PRO A 206 14.57 -3.89 4.89
N GLU A 207 14.54 -4.98 4.10
CA GLU A 207 14.06 -4.92 2.72
C GLU A 207 12.57 -4.60 2.66
N CYS A 208 11.76 -5.15 3.57
CA CYS A 208 10.34 -4.80 3.65
C CYS A 208 10.14 -3.32 3.96
N ILE A 209 10.88 -2.76 4.92
CA ILE A 209 10.82 -1.31 5.25
C ILE A 209 11.22 -0.49 4.01
N LEU A 210 12.27 -0.90 3.28
CA LEU A 210 12.70 -0.22 2.06
C LEU A 210 11.62 -0.24 0.97
N LEU A 211 10.97 -1.39 0.75
CA LEU A 211 9.91 -1.53 -0.25
C LEU A 211 8.69 -0.66 0.08
N VAL A 212 8.33 -0.58 1.36
CA VAL A 212 7.26 0.32 1.82
C VAL A 212 7.66 1.77 1.51
N THR A 213 8.85 2.19 1.95
CA THR A 213 9.40 3.54 1.70
C THR A 213 9.37 3.91 0.21
N GLN A 214 9.70 2.97 -0.67
CA GLN A 214 9.74 3.21 -2.10
C GLN A 214 8.36 3.30 -2.76
N ARG A 215 7.28 2.77 -2.15
CA ARG A 215 5.96 2.68 -2.80
C ARG A 215 5.43 4.04 -3.23
N ILE A 216 5.52 5.06 -2.37
CA ILE A 216 5.03 6.41 -2.65
C ILE A 216 5.64 7.01 -3.93
N THR A 217 6.87 6.62 -4.25
CA THR A 217 7.64 7.11 -5.40
C THR A 217 7.27 6.41 -6.71
N LYS A 218 6.51 5.32 -6.65
CA LYS A 218 6.03 4.58 -7.83
C LYS A 218 4.74 5.15 -8.41
N TYR A 219 3.89 5.77 -7.59
CA TYR A 219 2.62 6.33 -8.05
C TYR A 219 2.78 7.39 -9.15
N PRO A 220 3.70 8.37 -9.06
CA PRO A 220 3.83 9.39 -10.11
C PRO A 220 4.05 8.79 -11.49
N VAL A 221 4.93 7.79 -11.59
CA VAL A 221 5.27 7.10 -12.86
C VAL A 221 4.08 6.30 -13.41
N LEU A 222 3.36 5.58 -12.54
CA LEU A 222 2.18 4.82 -12.95
C LEU A 222 1.05 5.74 -13.41
N LEU A 223 0.81 6.81 -12.65
CA LEU A 223 -0.20 7.81 -12.98
C LEU A 223 0.13 8.45 -14.32
N GLU A 224 1.32 9.02 -14.50
CA GLU A 224 1.74 9.64 -15.78
C GLU A 224 1.46 8.73 -16.99
N ARG A 225 1.79 7.43 -16.89
CA ARG A 225 1.53 6.43 -17.93
C ARG A 225 0.03 6.21 -18.19
N ILE A 226 -0.83 6.17 -17.17
CA ILE A 226 -2.30 6.06 -17.35
C ILE A 226 -2.83 7.26 -18.15
N LEU A 227 -2.27 8.45 -17.88
CA LEU A 227 -2.75 9.72 -18.41
C LEU A 227 -2.27 9.92 -19.85
N GLN A 228 -1.05 9.48 -20.17
CA GLN A 228 -0.55 9.37 -21.55
C GLN A 228 -1.52 8.61 -22.47
N TYR A 229 -2.19 7.57 -21.94
CA TYR A 229 -3.12 6.74 -22.71
C TYR A 229 -4.60 7.12 -22.56
N THR A 230 -4.94 8.22 -21.87
CA THR A 230 -6.32 8.70 -21.73
C THR A 230 -6.62 9.82 -22.75
N GLN A 231 -7.82 9.83 -23.36
CA GLN A 231 -8.17 10.76 -24.46
C GLN A 231 -8.48 12.21 -24.02
N SER A 232 -8.88 12.42 -22.76
CA SER A 232 -9.38 13.72 -22.30
C SER A 232 -8.33 14.52 -21.52
N ARG A 233 -8.01 15.71 -22.03
CA ARG A 233 -7.10 16.73 -21.46
C ARG A 233 -7.69 17.41 -20.20
N PHE A 234 -8.19 16.68 -19.21
CA PHE A 234 -8.59 17.25 -17.91
C PHE A 234 -7.39 17.49 -16.95
N TYR A 235 -6.15 17.50 -17.47
CA TYR A 235 -4.87 17.39 -16.75
C TYR A 235 -4.27 18.66 -16.14
N ALA A 236 -5.08 19.67 -15.85
CA ALA A 236 -4.73 20.61 -14.80
C ALA A 236 -4.55 19.90 -13.42
N ALA A 237 -5.20 18.75 -13.21
CA ALA A 237 -4.99 17.88 -12.04
C ALA A 237 -3.61 17.18 -12.02
N LEU A 238 -3.03 16.92 -13.20
CA LEU A 238 -1.64 16.47 -13.31
C LEU A 238 -0.66 17.59 -12.96
N CYS A 239 -0.98 18.84 -13.30
CA CYS A 239 -0.21 20.02 -12.87
C CYS A 239 -0.32 20.26 -11.34
N TRP A 240 -1.43 19.88 -10.69
CA TRP A 240 -1.61 19.94 -9.23
C TRP A 240 -0.87 18.81 -8.50
N MET A 241 -0.88 17.57 -9.03
CA MET A 241 0.01 16.49 -8.56
C MET A 241 1.49 16.85 -8.80
N ASN A 242 1.81 17.54 -9.90
CA ASN A 242 3.12 18.15 -10.17
C ASN A 242 3.47 19.33 -9.23
N PHE A 243 2.61 19.82 -8.35
CA PHE A 243 2.97 20.83 -7.35
C PHE A 243 3.08 20.21 -5.94
N TYR A 244 2.23 19.22 -5.64
CA TYR A 244 2.23 18.54 -4.34
C TYR A 244 3.34 17.49 -4.20
N ILE A 245 3.70 16.79 -5.29
CA ILE A 245 4.88 15.93 -5.35
C ILE A 245 6.16 16.77 -5.52
N ASN A 246 6.11 17.91 -6.23
CA ASN A 246 7.27 18.80 -6.41
C ASN A 246 7.51 19.84 -5.29
N SER A 247 6.77 19.78 -4.19
CA SER A 247 7.18 20.45 -2.93
C SER A 247 8.22 19.61 -2.15
N SER A 248 8.83 18.60 -2.79
CA SER A 248 10.29 18.32 -2.92
C SER A 248 11.29 18.70 -1.82
N ALA A 249 10.88 18.88 -0.57
CA ALA A 249 11.77 18.93 0.58
C ALA A 249 11.69 17.65 1.42
N PHE A 250 10.57 16.90 1.37
CA PHE A 250 10.36 15.74 2.24
C PHE A 250 10.65 14.37 1.60
N ILE A 251 10.39 14.17 0.30
CA ILE A 251 10.60 12.85 -0.36
C ILE A 251 11.97 12.77 -1.06
N THR A 252 12.50 13.91 -1.52
CA THR A 252 13.82 13.98 -2.16
C THR A 252 14.95 13.63 -1.18
N VAL A 253 14.81 13.98 0.11
CA VAL A 253 15.80 13.64 1.15
C VAL A 253 15.73 12.15 1.51
N SER A 254 14.54 11.54 1.54
CA SER A 254 14.37 10.11 1.80
C SER A 254 14.92 9.23 0.66
N LEU A 255 14.85 9.69 -0.59
CA LEU A 255 15.43 8.97 -1.74
C LEU A 255 16.94 9.21 -1.92
N PHE A 256 17.45 10.41 -1.64
CA PHE A 256 18.89 10.71 -1.78
C PHE A 256 19.74 9.93 -0.78
N PHE A 257 19.25 9.73 0.46
CA PHE A 257 19.92 8.88 1.44
C PHE A 257 19.76 7.37 1.20
N SER A 258 18.68 6.94 0.53
CA SER A 258 18.52 5.55 0.11
C SER A 258 19.42 5.18 -1.09
N TRP A 259 19.84 6.16 -1.91
CA TRP A 259 20.75 5.97 -3.05
C TRP A 259 22.22 5.85 -2.62
N HIS A 260 22.68 6.56 -1.59
CA HIS A 260 24.08 6.49 -1.15
C HIS A 260 24.41 5.33 -0.19
N ARG A 261 23.40 4.57 0.24
CA ARG A 261 23.57 3.40 1.12
C ARG A 261 23.43 2.05 0.42
N GLY A 262 23.50 2.06 -0.91
CA GLY A 262 23.88 0.91 -1.74
C GLY A 262 25.35 0.93 -2.16
N ALA A 263 26.23 1.52 -1.35
CA ALA A 263 27.68 1.40 -1.48
C ALA A 263 28.18 0.15 -0.72
#